data_AF-A0A7C6HMA6-F1
#
_entry.id   AF-A0A7C6HMA6-F1
#
_cell.length_a   1.000
_cell.length_b   1.000
_cell.length_c   1.000
_cell.angle_alpha   90.00
_cell.angle_beta   90.00
_cell.angle_gamma   90.00
#
_symmetry.space_group_name_H-M   'P 1'
#
loop_
_entity.id
_entity.type
_entity.pdbx_description
1 polymer ?
#
loop_
_entity_poly.entity_id
_entity_poly.type
_entity_poly.pdbx_seq_one_letter_code
_entity_poly.pdbx_strand_id
1 'polypeptide(L)'
;MKAQRKVPHSQGRTSNGNKEANDLYYNDGEANYFTAATAKQKSEQRKQISATNVFLYLIGSFIWWDLWFRLFVHKSIDFSGVFINLFFSLSLAFTITFIITLLPKRWWRRLLAVPLIVTLIFFGAQFVYYAFFRTLFTWFSMIHGAQVAEFAGDVVLKILANIPILLLAFVPLIIFFAKNPIVNFLKDRKIIPEHWLVEGESPEVDTFFKHDRILKRLFLVTGALVTFTFALLFVNVGENSVNSPYDLYYETNDPLVASGKLGLITAMRVDLRHFLFPKEVDIPTEDTLPEDILIKETTSGSQEGIDTDSSDSTEDPSVTVNPEPTVAPQKEHAFPIDFATISESESNDSLRNMALYFNDIEPSKSNDQTGIFKGYNLIFITAESHSAYSADPDVTPTLWNMQENGIKFKNFYNPVWGVSTSDGEYTGITGLAPKPGIWSLSKSAENNMALTPGNMLRRLGYTTSAWHNHTYTYYGRDVSHPNLGYDSYKGLGNGLEVKKTWPESDLEMMELSYDEFTNTEPFHAYFMTVS
;
A
#
# COMPACT_ATOMS: atom_id res chain seq x y z
N MET A 1 70.90 4.77 -56.55
CA MET A 1 72.12 4.27 -57.19
C MET A 1 73.09 3.81 -56.11
N LYS A 2 73.47 2.53 -56.12
CA LYS A 2 74.48 1.95 -55.21
C LYS A 2 75.89 2.42 -55.63
N ALA A 3 76.73 2.81 -54.68
CA ALA A 3 78.18 2.55 -54.64
C ALA A 3 78.71 3.00 -53.27
N GLN A 4 79.03 2.07 -52.37
CA GLN A 4 80.39 1.53 -52.13
C GLN A 4 81.34 2.58 -51.51
N ARG A 5 81.57 2.48 -50.20
CA ARG A 5 82.73 1.82 -49.54
C ARG A 5 84.08 2.42 -49.95
N LYS A 6 84.75 3.09 -49.00
CA LYS A 6 86.15 2.81 -48.60
C LYS A 6 86.58 3.65 -47.38
N VAL A 7 86.92 2.91 -46.32
CA VAL A 7 87.82 3.23 -45.19
C VAL A 7 89.26 3.10 -45.78
N PRO A 8 90.37 3.76 -45.32
CA PRO A 8 90.85 3.61 -43.93
C PRO A 8 91.76 4.67 -43.28
N HIS A 9 91.87 4.50 -41.95
CA HIS A 9 92.98 4.76 -41.02
C HIS A 9 94.00 5.88 -41.27
N SER A 10 94.24 6.72 -40.25
CA SER A 10 95.43 6.57 -39.39
C SER A 10 95.44 7.59 -38.24
N GLN A 11 96.23 7.26 -37.23
CA GLN A 11 96.28 7.78 -35.86
C GLN A 11 97.04 9.11 -35.72
N GLY A 12 96.69 9.88 -34.69
CA GLY A 12 97.50 10.98 -34.14
C GLY A 12 97.25 11.19 -32.63
N ARG A 13 98.21 10.75 -31.81
CA ARG A 13 98.50 11.14 -30.40
C ARG A 13 98.76 12.66 -30.31
N THR A 14 98.63 13.45 -29.23
CA THR A 14 98.47 13.25 -27.76
C THR A 14 98.21 14.60 -27.06
N SER A 15 97.62 14.52 -25.85
CA SER A 15 97.68 15.43 -24.68
C SER A 15 96.57 16.48 -24.54
N ASN A 16 96.02 16.77 -23.35
CA ASN A 16 96.25 16.32 -21.98
C ASN A 16 94.97 16.67 -21.18
N GLY A 17 94.52 15.85 -20.24
CA GLY A 17 93.36 16.19 -19.42
C GLY A 17 92.93 15.09 -18.45
N ASN A 18 93.57 15.06 -17.29
CA ASN A 18 93.20 14.26 -16.12
C ASN A 18 91.68 14.30 -15.83
N LYS A 19 91.05 13.15 -15.63
CA LYS A 19 90.63 12.65 -14.30
C LYS A 19 89.82 11.35 -14.44
N GLU A 20 90.40 10.30 -13.88
CA GLU A 20 89.78 9.16 -13.19
C GLU A 20 88.42 8.67 -13.70
N ALA A 21 88.47 7.62 -14.51
CA ALA A 21 87.43 6.61 -14.61
C ALA A 21 87.70 5.54 -13.53
N ASN A 22 86.69 5.22 -12.73
CA ASN A 22 86.54 3.90 -12.15
C ASN A 22 85.11 3.46 -12.44
N ASP A 23 85.03 2.32 -13.12
CA ASP A 23 83.84 1.56 -13.46
C ASP A 23 82.93 1.35 -12.25
N LEU A 24 81.62 1.32 -12.47
CA LEU A 24 80.70 0.43 -11.78
C LEU A 24 79.44 0.27 -12.63
N TYR A 25 79.29 -0.94 -13.18
CA TYR A 25 78.07 -1.48 -13.77
C TYR A 25 76.87 -1.16 -12.87
N TYR A 26 75.94 -0.32 -13.33
CA TYR A 26 74.67 -0.10 -12.65
C TYR A 26 73.60 -1.01 -13.25
N ASN A 27 72.93 -1.73 -12.36
CA ASN A 27 72.03 -2.83 -12.61
C ASN A 27 70.61 -2.28 -12.91
N ASP A 28 70.24 -2.15 -14.20
CA ASP A 28 68.91 -1.65 -14.66
C ASP A 28 67.73 -2.59 -14.32
N GLY A 29 68.00 -3.75 -13.70
CA GLY A 29 66.99 -4.71 -13.28
C GLY A 29 66.21 -4.29 -12.03
N GLU A 30 66.88 -3.80 -10.98
CA GLU A 30 66.21 -3.57 -9.69
C GLU A 30 65.36 -2.29 -9.64
N ALA A 31 65.74 -1.25 -10.38
CA ALA A 31 64.98 0.00 -10.43
C ALA A 31 63.59 -0.16 -11.10
N ASN A 32 63.48 -1.06 -12.08
CA ASN A 32 62.22 -1.35 -12.78
C ASN A 32 61.28 -2.25 -11.97
N TYR A 33 61.80 -3.16 -11.14
CA TYR A 33 60.96 -3.94 -10.22
C TYR A 33 60.44 -3.11 -9.06
N PHE A 34 61.25 -2.20 -8.50
CA PHE A 34 60.80 -1.33 -7.41
C PHE A 34 59.73 -0.32 -7.87
N THR A 35 59.89 0.25 -9.07
CA THR A 35 58.90 1.18 -9.65
C THR A 35 57.63 0.48 -10.12
N ALA A 36 57.71 -0.74 -10.67
CA ALA A 36 56.53 -1.53 -11.01
C ALA A 36 55.78 -2.04 -9.76
N ALA A 37 56.49 -2.44 -8.70
CA ALA A 37 55.89 -2.84 -7.43
C ALA A 37 55.24 -1.65 -6.72
N THR A 38 55.88 -0.48 -6.68
CA THR A 38 55.27 0.75 -6.13
C THR A 38 54.16 1.31 -7.02
N ALA A 39 54.22 1.19 -8.35
CA ALA A 39 53.13 1.56 -9.25
C ALA A 39 51.95 0.57 -9.17
N LYS A 40 52.21 -0.72 -8.95
CA LYS A 40 51.18 -1.74 -8.66
C LYS A 40 50.57 -1.52 -7.27
N GLN A 41 51.35 -1.10 -6.27
CA GLN A 41 50.87 -0.74 -4.94
C GLN A 41 50.11 0.61 -4.93
N LYS A 42 50.48 1.58 -5.78
CA LYS A 42 49.72 2.82 -6.05
C LYS A 42 48.47 2.59 -6.90
N SER A 43 48.46 1.63 -7.82
CA SER A 43 47.27 1.29 -8.62
C SER A 43 46.30 0.35 -7.89
N GLU A 44 46.79 -0.48 -6.97
CA GLU A 44 45.98 -1.26 -6.02
C GLU A 44 45.48 -0.43 -4.82
N GLN A 45 46.09 0.72 -4.53
CA GLN A 45 45.43 1.85 -3.86
C GLN A 45 44.35 2.47 -4.77
N ARG A 46 43.43 1.64 -5.29
CA ARG A 46 42.07 2.10 -5.63
C ARG A 46 41.58 2.86 -4.41
N LYS A 47 41.42 4.19 -4.52
CA LYS A 47 40.92 5.08 -3.45
C LYS A 47 39.85 4.35 -2.64
N GLN A 48 40.24 3.78 -1.50
CA GLN A 48 39.35 2.93 -0.71
C GLN A 48 38.27 3.83 -0.11
N ILE A 49 37.01 3.44 -0.26
CA ILE A 49 35.89 4.24 0.24
C ILE A 49 35.97 4.33 1.78
N SER A 50 35.78 5.53 2.33
CA SER A 50 35.72 5.75 3.78
C SER A 50 34.32 5.44 4.32
N ALA A 51 34.21 5.18 5.63
CA ALA A 51 32.91 4.95 6.27
C ALA A 51 32.00 6.20 6.14
N THR A 52 32.58 7.39 6.26
CA THR A 52 31.89 8.67 6.03
C THR A 52 31.31 8.75 4.62
N ASN A 53 32.07 8.35 3.60
CA ASN A 53 31.58 8.35 2.22
C ASN A 53 30.45 7.34 2.02
N VAL A 54 30.53 6.15 2.66
CA VAL A 54 29.44 5.16 2.63
C VAL A 54 28.17 5.75 3.24
N PHE A 55 28.28 6.33 4.43
CA PHE A 55 27.16 6.95 5.14
C PHE A 55 26.52 8.10 4.37
N LEU A 56 27.32 9.09 3.95
CA LEU A 56 26.85 10.26 3.21
C LEU A 56 26.17 9.86 1.90
N TYR A 57 26.69 8.83 1.24
CA TYR A 57 26.09 8.32 0.01
C TYR A 57 24.74 7.64 0.25
N LEU A 58 24.63 6.83 1.31
CA LEU A 58 23.37 6.19 1.70
C LEU A 58 22.30 7.21 2.06
N ILE A 59 22.60 8.15 2.96
CA ILE A 59 21.61 9.15 3.39
C ILE A 59 21.17 10.05 2.23
N GLY A 60 22.13 10.49 1.38
CA GLY A 60 21.79 11.27 0.18
C GLY A 60 20.90 10.49 -0.80
N SER A 61 21.13 9.18 -0.95
CA SER A 61 20.30 8.32 -1.80
C SER A 61 18.90 8.11 -1.22
N PHE A 62 18.79 7.88 0.10
CA PHE A 62 17.49 7.71 0.76
C PHE A 62 16.63 8.98 0.71
N ILE A 63 17.23 10.15 0.95
CA ILE A 63 16.54 11.44 0.80
C ILE A 63 16.10 11.64 -0.66
N TRP A 64 16.96 11.30 -1.62
CA TRP A 64 16.60 11.38 -3.04
C TRP A 64 15.36 10.54 -3.37
N TRP A 65 15.36 9.26 -2.98
CA TRP A 65 14.23 8.37 -3.26
C TRP A 65 12.95 8.78 -2.54
N ASP A 66 13.04 9.28 -1.31
CA ASP A 66 11.86 9.80 -0.59
C ASP A 66 11.27 11.03 -1.28
N LEU A 67 12.10 12.01 -1.64
CA LEU A 67 11.63 13.20 -2.36
C LEU A 67 11.07 12.86 -3.75
N TRP A 68 11.75 11.96 -4.47
CA TRP A 68 11.25 11.43 -5.75
C TRP A 68 9.88 10.78 -5.57
N PHE A 69 9.72 9.91 -4.59
CA PHE A 69 8.45 9.21 -4.34
C PHE A 69 7.34 10.19 -3.98
N ARG A 70 7.60 11.13 -3.07
CA ARG A 70 6.63 12.18 -2.69
C ARG A 70 6.19 13.02 -3.88
N LEU A 71 7.14 13.43 -4.73
CA LEU A 71 6.82 14.25 -5.91
C LEU A 71 5.91 13.52 -6.90
N PHE A 72 6.19 12.24 -7.18
CA PHE A 72 5.49 11.51 -8.25
C PHE A 72 4.28 10.68 -7.78
N VAL A 73 4.22 10.31 -6.50
CA VAL A 73 3.09 9.58 -5.90
C VAL A 73 2.15 10.54 -5.17
N HIS A 74 2.67 11.29 -4.20
CA HIS A 74 1.85 12.18 -3.35
C HIS A 74 1.51 13.52 -3.99
N LYS A 75 2.27 13.92 -5.04
CA LYS A 75 2.15 15.21 -5.74
C LYS A 75 2.20 16.42 -4.79
N SER A 76 2.73 16.23 -3.59
CA SER A 76 2.79 17.19 -2.51
C SER A 76 3.95 16.84 -1.57
N ILE A 77 4.46 17.84 -0.86
CA ILE A 77 5.56 17.67 0.09
C ILE A 77 5.08 18.14 1.46
N ASP A 78 4.80 17.19 2.33
CA ASP A 78 4.60 17.45 3.76
C ASP A 78 5.98 17.57 4.45
N PHE A 79 6.37 18.79 4.79
CA PHE A 79 7.65 19.07 5.45
C PHE A 79 7.79 18.36 6.80
N SER A 80 6.69 18.22 7.55
CA SER A 80 6.72 17.51 8.84
C SER A 80 7.08 16.03 8.62
N GLY A 81 6.43 15.39 7.64
CA GLY A 81 6.70 14.01 7.28
C GLY A 81 8.08 13.79 6.67
N VAL A 82 8.59 14.73 5.87
CA VAL A 82 9.97 14.70 5.36
C VAL A 82 10.97 14.74 6.53
N PHE A 83 10.71 15.57 7.53
CA PHE A 83 11.58 15.70 8.70
C PHE A 83 11.58 14.42 9.56
N ILE A 84 10.42 13.81 9.80
CA ILE A 84 10.32 12.51 10.48
C ILE A 84 11.08 11.44 9.69
N ASN A 85 10.85 11.35 8.38
CA ASN A 85 11.53 10.39 7.53
C ASN A 85 13.05 10.59 7.46
N LEU A 86 13.54 11.84 7.59
CA LEU A 86 14.97 12.12 7.65
C LEU A 86 15.63 11.38 8.83
N PHE A 87 15.02 11.38 10.01
CA PHE A 87 15.56 10.67 11.17
C PHE A 87 15.51 9.15 11.02
N PHE A 88 14.43 8.59 10.46
CA PHE A 88 14.38 7.17 10.11
C PHE A 88 15.45 6.80 9.08
N SER A 89 15.64 7.63 8.06
CA SER A 89 16.64 7.45 7.01
C SER A 89 18.07 7.55 7.55
N LEU A 90 18.33 8.49 8.48
CA LEU A 90 19.61 8.59 9.20
C LEU A 90 19.91 7.32 9.99
N SER A 91 18.92 6.83 10.76
CA SER A 91 19.06 5.59 11.51
C SER A 91 19.40 4.41 10.61
N LEU A 92 18.68 4.28 9.49
CA LEU A 92 18.92 3.22 8.51
C LEU A 92 20.30 3.34 7.86
N ALA A 93 20.73 4.55 7.49
CA ALA A 93 22.04 4.81 6.90
C ALA A 93 23.18 4.49 7.88
N PHE A 94 23.05 4.85 9.16
CA PHE A 94 24.00 4.48 10.21
C PHE A 94 24.08 2.96 10.37
N THR A 95 22.94 2.28 10.44
CA THR A 95 22.84 0.82 10.60
C THR A 95 23.49 0.08 9.43
N ILE A 96 23.18 0.46 8.19
CA ILE A 96 23.77 -0.17 7.00
C ILE A 96 25.27 0.13 6.92
N THR A 97 25.69 1.35 7.24
CA THR A 97 27.12 1.69 7.30
C THR A 97 27.85 0.83 8.33
N PHE A 98 27.27 0.67 9.53
CA PHE A 98 27.81 -0.22 10.55
C PHE A 98 27.99 -1.65 10.00
N ILE A 99 26.95 -2.24 9.42
CA ILE A 99 26.99 -3.60 8.83
C ILE A 99 28.10 -3.70 7.77
N ILE A 100 28.19 -2.75 6.84
CA ILE A 100 29.23 -2.74 5.79
C ILE A 100 30.63 -2.69 6.41
N THR A 101 30.82 -1.87 7.46
CA THR A 101 32.12 -1.69 8.12
C THR A 101 32.55 -2.86 9.02
N LEU A 102 31.68 -3.86 9.24
CA LEU A 102 32.07 -5.12 9.86
C LEU A 102 32.96 -5.97 8.93
N LEU A 103 32.78 -5.80 7.61
CA LEU A 103 33.46 -6.59 6.58
C LEU A 103 34.75 -5.92 6.07
N PRO A 104 35.67 -6.66 5.41
CA PRO A 104 36.91 -6.09 4.90
C PRO A 104 36.69 -4.99 3.85
N LYS A 105 37.48 -3.89 3.92
CA LYS A 105 37.35 -2.70 3.04
C LYS A 105 37.28 -2.99 1.53
N ARG A 106 37.92 -4.07 1.06
CA ARG A 106 37.87 -4.51 -0.35
C ARG A 106 36.44 -4.79 -0.85
N TRP A 107 35.52 -5.10 0.06
CA TRP A 107 34.13 -5.43 -0.26
C TRP A 107 33.16 -4.25 -0.12
N TRP A 108 33.55 -3.15 0.54
CA TRP A 108 32.62 -2.08 0.91
C TRP A 108 31.87 -1.49 -0.27
N ARG A 109 32.54 -1.26 -1.41
CA ARG A 109 31.87 -0.76 -2.62
C ARG A 109 30.82 -1.74 -3.15
N ARG A 110 31.10 -3.05 -3.13
CA ARG A 110 30.15 -4.07 -3.58
C ARG A 110 28.97 -4.20 -2.62
N LEU A 111 29.27 -4.18 -1.32
CA LEU A 111 28.26 -4.27 -0.27
C LEU A 111 27.35 -3.04 -0.22
N LEU A 112 27.87 -1.85 -0.52
CA LEU A 112 27.08 -0.63 -0.66
C LEU A 112 26.15 -0.67 -1.88
N ALA A 113 26.53 -1.35 -2.97
CA ALA A 113 25.68 -1.47 -4.14
C ALA A 113 24.37 -2.24 -3.85
N VAL A 114 24.42 -3.23 -2.96
CA VAL A 114 23.27 -4.08 -2.60
C VAL A 114 22.09 -3.27 -2.05
N PRO A 115 22.19 -2.52 -0.93
CA PRO A 115 21.08 -1.74 -0.41
C PRO A 115 20.59 -0.68 -1.38
N LEU A 116 21.47 -0.10 -2.22
CA LEU A 116 21.07 0.86 -3.25
C LEU A 116 20.18 0.21 -4.33
N ILE A 117 20.60 -0.95 -4.85
CA ILE A 117 19.82 -1.69 -5.86
C ILE A 117 18.49 -2.17 -5.28
N VAL A 118 18.51 -2.73 -4.06
CA VAL A 118 17.29 -3.18 -3.38
C VAL A 118 16.33 -2.01 -3.17
N THR A 119 16.83 -0.86 -2.70
CA THR A 119 15.98 0.34 -2.48
C THR A 119 15.41 0.85 -3.80
N LEU A 120 16.20 0.90 -4.87
CA LEU A 120 15.71 1.29 -6.20
C LEU A 120 14.60 0.37 -6.70
N ILE A 121 14.82 -0.95 -6.65
CA ILE A 121 13.82 -1.93 -7.08
C ILE A 121 12.56 -1.77 -6.25
N PHE A 122 12.70 -1.60 -4.93
CA PHE A 122 11.57 -1.44 -4.02
C PHE A 122 10.74 -0.18 -4.31
N PHE A 123 11.38 0.99 -4.40
CA PHE A 123 10.72 2.25 -4.72
C PHE A 123 10.12 2.23 -6.14
N GLY A 124 10.83 1.66 -7.10
CA GLY A 124 10.36 1.50 -8.48
C GLY A 124 9.12 0.59 -8.56
N ALA A 125 9.15 -0.55 -7.87
CA ALA A 125 8.01 -1.47 -7.81
C ALA A 125 6.79 -0.80 -7.17
N GLN A 126 6.96 -0.10 -6.04
CA GLN A 126 5.86 0.62 -5.38
C GLN A 126 5.29 1.73 -6.26
N PHE A 127 6.14 2.48 -6.97
CA PHE A 127 5.69 3.50 -7.91
C PHE A 127 4.91 2.91 -9.09
N VAL A 128 5.41 1.82 -9.70
CA VAL A 128 4.72 1.15 -10.82
C VAL A 128 3.37 0.60 -10.36
N TYR A 129 3.32 -0.01 -9.17
CA TYR A 129 2.09 -0.48 -8.57
C TYR A 129 1.10 0.68 -8.37
N TYR A 130 1.55 1.80 -7.79
CA TYR A 130 0.73 3.01 -7.64
C TYR A 130 0.25 3.60 -8.98
N ALA A 131 1.10 3.60 -10.01
CA ALA A 131 0.76 4.11 -11.33
C ALA A 131 -0.36 3.30 -12.00
N PHE A 132 -0.53 2.04 -11.61
CA PHE A 132 -1.59 1.16 -12.07
C PHE A 132 -2.81 1.16 -11.12
N PHE A 133 -2.63 0.79 -9.85
CA PHE A 133 -3.70 0.54 -8.88
C PHE A 133 -4.10 1.76 -8.04
N ARG A 134 -3.34 2.86 -8.07
CA ARG A 134 -3.53 4.05 -7.21
C ARG A 134 -3.40 3.81 -5.70
N THR A 135 -3.04 2.60 -5.30
CA THR A 135 -2.68 2.20 -3.93
C THR A 135 -1.22 1.74 -3.88
N LEU A 136 -0.72 1.35 -2.71
CA LEU A 136 0.58 0.69 -2.55
C LEU A 136 0.35 -0.79 -2.23
N PHE A 137 1.24 -1.66 -2.70
CA PHE A 137 1.15 -3.06 -2.30
C PHE A 137 1.59 -3.22 -0.84
N THR A 138 0.90 -4.11 -0.13
CA THR A 138 1.21 -4.51 1.25
C THR A 138 1.94 -5.85 1.27
N TRP A 139 2.50 -6.22 2.42
CA TRP A 139 3.05 -7.56 2.64
C TRP A 139 2.00 -8.66 2.45
N PHE A 140 0.76 -8.40 2.88
CA PHE A 140 -0.36 -9.32 2.64
C PHE A 140 -0.56 -9.54 1.14
N SER A 141 -0.64 -8.45 0.36
CA SER A 141 -0.82 -8.53 -1.10
C SER A 141 0.38 -9.12 -1.82
N MET A 142 1.61 -8.97 -1.32
CA MET A 142 2.78 -9.63 -1.94
C MET A 142 2.73 -11.16 -1.82
N ILE A 143 2.15 -11.68 -0.73
CA ILE A 143 2.06 -13.13 -0.49
C ILE A 143 0.85 -13.73 -1.20
N HIS A 144 -0.28 -13.02 -1.24
CA HIS A 144 -1.55 -13.53 -1.78
C HIS A 144 -1.83 -13.05 -3.22
N GLY A 145 -1.10 -12.04 -3.71
CA GLY A 145 -1.31 -11.39 -5.00
C GLY A 145 -0.73 -12.12 -6.20
N ALA A 146 -0.69 -13.46 -6.21
CA ALA A 146 -0.30 -14.22 -7.40
C ALA A 146 -1.17 -13.84 -8.63
N GLN A 147 -2.41 -13.44 -8.37
CA GLN A 147 -3.38 -12.92 -9.34
C GLN A 147 -2.91 -11.65 -10.07
N VAL A 148 -1.95 -10.89 -9.52
CA VAL A 148 -1.39 -9.69 -10.20
C VAL A 148 -0.67 -10.06 -11.50
N ALA A 149 -0.24 -11.32 -11.67
CA ALA A 149 0.41 -11.79 -12.89
C ALA A 149 -0.50 -11.68 -14.13
N GLU A 150 -1.81 -11.69 -13.96
CA GLU A 150 -2.78 -11.56 -15.06
C GLU A 150 -2.72 -10.16 -15.71
N PHE A 151 -2.25 -9.16 -14.97
CA PHE A 151 -2.05 -7.78 -15.45
C PHE A 151 -0.63 -7.50 -15.95
N ALA A 152 0.23 -8.52 -16.11
CA ALA A 152 1.64 -8.32 -16.44
C ALA A 152 1.86 -7.49 -17.73
N GLY A 153 1.00 -7.69 -18.74
CA GLY A 153 1.05 -6.93 -19.99
C GLY A 153 0.81 -5.43 -19.76
N ASP A 154 -0.23 -5.08 -19.01
CA ASP A 154 -0.58 -3.69 -18.74
C ASP A 154 0.42 -3.02 -17.80
N VAL A 155 1.00 -3.77 -16.86
CA VAL A 155 2.10 -3.30 -16.02
C VAL A 155 3.31 -2.91 -16.87
N VAL A 156 3.66 -3.70 -17.90
CA VAL A 156 4.74 -3.34 -18.84
C VAL A 156 4.41 -2.04 -19.57
N LEU A 157 3.17 -1.87 -20.04
CA LEU A 157 2.75 -0.62 -20.68
C LEU A 157 2.87 0.58 -19.74
N LYS A 158 2.51 0.42 -18.45
CA LYS A 158 2.71 1.49 -17.45
C LYS A 158 4.18 1.78 -17.19
N ILE A 159 5.05 0.78 -17.15
CA ILE A 159 6.50 0.98 -17.04
C ILE A 159 7.00 1.81 -18.22
N LEU A 160 6.63 1.44 -19.45
CA LEU A 160 7.03 2.14 -20.67
C LEU A 160 6.55 3.59 -20.68
N ALA A 161 5.29 3.84 -20.28
CA ALA A 161 4.72 5.18 -20.20
C ALA A 161 5.42 6.07 -19.16
N ASN A 162 6.06 5.49 -18.15
CA ASN A 162 6.71 6.21 -17.05
C ASN A 162 8.25 6.12 -17.07
N ILE A 163 8.86 5.72 -18.19
CA ILE A 163 10.33 5.65 -18.33
C ILE A 163 11.04 6.92 -17.83
N PRO A 164 10.62 8.16 -18.20
CA PRO A 164 11.33 9.35 -17.74
C PRO A 164 11.35 9.50 -16.21
N ILE A 165 10.23 9.16 -15.56
CA ILE A 165 10.08 9.23 -14.09
C ILE A 165 10.93 8.15 -13.43
N LEU A 166 10.91 6.93 -13.97
CA LEU A 166 11.72 5.83 -13.49
C LEU A 166 13.22 6.12 -13.64
N LEU A 167 13.67 6.70 -14.76
CA LEU A 167 15.07 7.09 -14.95
C LEU A 167 15.57 8.09 -13.89
N LEU A 168 14.70 8.97 -13.39
CA LEU A 168 15.04 9.86 -12.27
C LEU A 168 15.28 9.07 -10.97
N ALA A 169 14.58 7.97 -10.74
CA ALA A 169 14.85 7.09 -9.60
C ALA A 169 16.25 6.46 -9.67
N PHE A 170 16.81 6.26 -10.87
CA PHE A 170 18.13 5.66 -11.07
C PHE A 170 19.29 6.62 -10.77
N VAL A 171 19.05 7.92 -10.55
CA VAL A 171 20.09 8.94 -10.36
C VAL A 171 21.15 8.54 -9.32
N PRO A 172 20.80 8.04 -8.11
CA PRO A 172 21.80 7.52 -7.18
C PRO A 172 22.67 6.44 -7.85
N LEU A 173 22.09 5.35 -8.38
CA LEU A 173 22.89 4.29 -9.00
C LEU A 173 23.75 4.77 -10.18
N ILE A 174 23.24 5.67 -11.02
CA ILE A 174 23.99 6.26 -12.12
C ILE A 174 25.21 6.99 -11.57
N ILE A 175 25.05 7.83 -10.53
CA ILE A 175 26.18 8.49 -9.87
C ILE A 175 27.13 7.46 -9.24
N PHE A 176 26.63 6.34 -8.69
CA PHE A 176 27.46 5.30 -8.06
C PHE A 176 28.39 4.58 -9.05
N PHE A 177 27.84 4.19 -10.21
CA PHE A 177 28.53 3.38 -11.21
C PHE A 177 29.26 4.23 -12.26
N ALA A 178 28.67 5.36 -12.67
CA ALA A 178 29.17 6.24 -13.72
C ALA A 178 29.81 7.54 -13.20
N LYS A 179 30.19 7.60 -11.91
CA LYS A 179 30.84 8.78 -11.31
C LYS A 179 31.97 9.37 -12.17
N ASN A 180 32.91 8.52 -12.61
CA ASN A 180 34.10 8.95 -13.34
C ASN A 180 33.79 9.51 -14.74
N PRO A 181 33.00 8.82 -15.61
CA PRO A 181 32.63 9.39 -16.90
C PRO A 181 31.74 10.63 -16.78
N ILE A 182 30.85 10.72 -15.78
CA ILE A 182 30.02 11.91 -15.54
C ILE A 182 30.87 13.11 -15.12
N VAL A 183 31.77 12.92 -14.16
CA VAL A 183 32.68 13.98 -13.70
C VAL A 183 33.57 14.45 -14.85
N ASN A 184 34.11 13.52 -15.65
CA ASN A 184 34.91 13.88 -16.82
C ASN A 184 34.09 14.62 -17.89
N PHE A 185 32.86 14.19 -18.18
CA PHE A 185 31.97 14.86 -19.12
C PHE A 185 31.59 16.29 -18.68
N LEU A 186 31.30 16.47 -17.38
CA LEU A 186 30.95 17.79 -16.81
C LEU A 186 32.17 18.73 -16.76
N LYS A 187 33.37 18.17 -16.55
CA LYS A 187 34.66 18.87 -16.67
C LYS A 187 34.88 19.36 -18.11
N ASP A 188 34.67 18.50 -19.10
CA ASP A 188 34.84 18.82 -20.53
C ASP A 188 33.87 19.92 -21.00
N ARG A 189 32.67 20.00 -20.42
CA ARG A 189 31.67 21.05 -20.72
C ARG A 189 31.79 22.34 -19.89
N LYS A 190 32.76 22.45 -18.98
CA LYS A 190 32.95 23.60 -18.07
C LYS A 190 31.71 23.96 -17.22
N ILE A 191 30.82 22.99 -16.98
CA ILE A 191 29.58 23.22 -16.19
C ILE A 191 29.90 23.32 -14.69
N ILE A 192 30.96 22.63 -14.24
CA ILE A 192 31.44 22.67 -12.86
C ILE A 192 32.79 23.37 -12.84
N PRO A 193 32.99 24.41 -11.98
CA PRO A 193 34.29 25.02 -11.79
C PRO A 193 35.32 24.01 -11.27
N GLU A 194 36.54 23.99 -11.81
CA GLU A 194 37.58 23.01 -11.43
C GLU A 194 37.85 22.94 -9.91
N HIS A 195 37.61 24.03 -9.17
CA HIS A 195 37.80 24.08 -7.72
C HIS A 195 36.74 23.33 -6.88
N TRP A 196 35.61 22.94 -7.47
CA TRP A 196 34.60 22.09 -6.80
C TRP A 196 34.91 20.59 -6.91
N LEU A 197 35.80 20.22 -7.83
CA LEU A 197 36.23 18.84 -8.05
C LEU A 197 37.51 18.60 -7.27
N VAL A 198 37.37 18.29 -5.98
CA VAL A 198 38.48 17.78 -5.16
C VAL A 198 38.91 16.42 -5.73
N GLU A 199 39.83 16.43 -6.69
CA GLU A 199 40.65 15.28 -7.04
C GLU A 199 41.44 14.92 -5.78
N GLY A 200 40.90 13.94 -5.04
CA GLY A 200 41.30 13.69 -3.66
C GLY A 200 42.81 13.62 -3.45
N GLU A 201 43.29 14.59 -2.69
CA GLU A 201 44.10 14.47 -1.48
C GLU A 201 43.81 15.72 -0.63
N SER A 202 43.10 15.57 0.49
CA SER A 202 43.49 16.30 1.69
C SER A 202 44.11 15.26 2.63
N PRO A 203 45.43 15.30 2.87
CA PRO A 203 46.01 14.61 3.99
C PRO A 203 45.43 15.24 5.26
N GLU A 204 44.84 14.39 6.11
CA GLU A 204 44.57 14.69 7.52
C GLU A 204 43.58 15.83 7.83
N VAL A 205 42.28 15.51 7.81
CA VAL A 205 41.40 15.86 8.94
C VAL A 205 40.54 14.64 9.30
N ASP A 206 41.19 13.51 9.59
CA ASP A 206 40.57 12.41 10.36
C ASP A 206 40.84 12.71 11.85
N THR A 207 40.41 13.88 12.34
CA THR A 207 40.74 14.37 13.69
C THR A 207 39.79 13.87 14.77
N PHE A 208 38.72 13.13 14.45
CA PHE A 208 37.77 12.72 15.48
C PHE A 208 38.05 11.37 16.14
N PHE A 209 38.64 10.38 15.46
CA PHE A 209 39.08 9.12 16.09
C PHE A 209 40.24 8.48 15.32
N LYS A 210 41.46 8.99 15.53
CA LYS A 210 42.68 8.30 15.09
C LYS A 210 42.88 7.07 16.01
N HIS A 211 42.57 5.89 15.47
CA HIS A 211 43.05 4.54 15.84
C HIS A 211 42.09 3.50 16.43
N ASP A 212 40.90 3.84 16.94
CA ASP A 212 40.04 2.78 17.49
C ASP A 212 38.88 2.38 16.55
N ARG A 213 38.97 1.17 16.01
CA ARG A 213 37.88 0.55 15.23
C ARG A 213 36.63 0.37 16.09
N ILE A 214 36.78 0.21 17.40
CA ILE A 214 35.68 0.05 18.36
C ILE A 214 34.94 1.38 18.51
N LEU A 215 35.64 2.50 18.74
CA LEU A 215 35.01 3.83 18.85
C LEU A 215 34.24 4.22 17.58
N LYS A 216 34.80 3.96 16.39
CA LYS A 216 34.08 4.22 15.12
C LYS A 216 32.81 3.37 14.99
N ARG A 217 32.82 2.12 15.44
CA ARG A 217 31.66 1.22 15.44
C ARG A 217 30.61 1.64 16.46
N LEU A 218 31.05 1.97 17.68
CA LEU A 218 30.17 2.49 18.73
C LEU A 218 29.49 3.77 18.27
N PHE A 219 30.20 4.69 17.62
CA PHE A 219 29.61 5.90 17.06
C PHE A 219 28.48 5.59 16.06
N LEU A 220 28.67 4.63 15.15
CA LEU A 220 27.63 4.26 14.17
C LEU A 220 26.41 3.65 14.85
N VAL A 221 26.59 2.77 15.84
CA VAL A 221 25.48 2.16 16.59
C VAL A 221 24.74 3.21 17.42
N THR A 222 25.47 4.05 18.16
CA THR A 222 24.87 5.15 18.93
C THR A 222 24.16 6.13 18.02
N GLY A 223 24.74 6.48 16.87
CA GLY A 223 24.11 7.34 15.87
C GLY A 223 22.80 6.76 15.35
N ALA A 224 22.75 5.45 15.06
CA ALA A 224 21.53 4.76 14.68
C ALA A 224 20.46 4.83 15.78
N LEU A 225 20.81 4.46 17.02
CA LEU A 225 19.89 4.45 18.16
C LEU A 225 19.35 5.85 18.48
N VAL A 226 20.21 6.86 18.50
CA VAL A 226 19.84 8.24 18.81
C VAL A 226 18.89 8.77 17.73
N THR A 227 19.23 8.63 16.45
CA THR A 227 18.38 9.12 15.36
C THR A 227 17.05 8.37 15.28
N PHE A 228 17.03 7.07 15.55
CA PHE A 228 15.79 6.31 15.68
C PHE A 228 14.91 6.80 16.83
N THR A 229 15.52 7.08 17.99
CA THR A 229 14.82 7.61 19.16
C THR A 229 14.22 8.98 18.86
N PHE A 230 14.95 9.86 18.18
CA PHE A 230 14.42 11.15 17.72
C PHE A 230 13.27 10.97 16.74
N ALA A 231 13.35 10.02 15.80
CA ALA A 231 12.26 9.73 14.89
C ALA A 231 10.98 9.34 15.66
N LEU A 232 11.10 8.48 16.67
CA LEU A 232 9.98 8.11 17.54
C LEU A 232 9.46 9.29 18.34
N LEU A 233 10.34 10.14 18.89
CA LEU A 233 9.93 11.33 19.61
C LEU A 233 9.10 12.25 18.71
N PHE A 234 9.52 12.51 17.47
CA PHE A 234 8.73 13.34 16.54
C PHE A 234 7.40 12.69 16.14
N VAL A 235 7.35 11.36 16.04
CA VAL A 235 6.08 10.64 15.85
C VAL A 235 5.13 10.84 17.04
N ASN A 236 5.65 10.88 18.28
CA ASN A 236 4.85 10.96 19.51
C ASN A 236 4.55 12.39 20.01
N VAL A 237 5.27 13.41 19.53
CA VAL A 237 5.04 14.81 19.93
C VAL A 237 3.89 15.46 19.14
N GLY A 238 3.53 14.89 17.98
CA GLY A 238 2.42 15.38 17.16
C GLY A 238 1.04 15.11 17.77
N GLU A 239 0.00 15.51 17.05
CA GLU A 239 -1.37 15.14 17.38
C GLU A 239 -1.60 13.64 17.17
N ASN A 240 -2.47 13.04 17.98
CA ASN A 240 -2.91 11.65 17.83
C ASN A 240 -4.22 11.55 17.04
N SER A 241 -4.44 12.47 16.10
CA SER A 241 -5.62 12.50 15.23
C SER A 241 -5.54 11.42 14.15
N VAL A 242 -6.68 11.13 13.51
CA VAL A 242 -6.76 10.19 12.38
C VAL A 242 -5.80 10.64 11.27
N ASN A 243 -5.03 9.69 10.72
CA ASN A 243 -3.98 9.91 9.73
C ASN A 243 -2.81 10.81 10.19
N SER A 244 -2.66 11.02 11.49
CA SER A 244 -1.46 11.62 12.06
C SER A 244 -0.25 10.68 11.95
N PRO A 245 1.00 11.19 12.06
CA PRO A 245 2.17 10.33 12.15
C PRO A 245 2.09 9.30 13.28
N TYR A 246 1.47 9.63 14.42
CA TYR A 246 1.26 8.72 15.55
C TYR A 246 0.32 7.57 15.14
N ASP A 247 -0.87 7.93 14.65
CA ASP A 247 -1.89 6.96 14.24
C ASP A 247 -1.35 5.98 13.19
N LEU A 248 -0.74 6.51 12.12
CA LEU A 248 -0.16 5.71 11.03
C LEU A 248 1.07 4.90 11.45
N TYR A 249 1.68 5.20 12.59
CA TYR A 249 2.81 4.43 13.11
C TYR A 249 2.38 3.33 14.07
N TYR A 250 1.28 3.49 14.81
CA TYR A 250 0.90 2.59 15.91
C TYR A 250 -0.43 1.86 15.72
N GLU A 251 -1.41 2.49 15.07
CA GLU A 251 -2.80 2.02 15.05
C GLU A 251 -3.27 1.70 13.63
N THR A 252 -3.27 2.69 12.73
CA THR A 252 -3.82 2.54 11.38
C THR A 252 -2.78 2.00 10.40
N ASN A 253 -3.16 0.96 9.62
CA ASN A 253 -2.31 0.37 8.60
C ASN A 253 -2.67 0.84 7.17
N ASP A 254 -2.48 2.12 6.87
CA ASP A 254 -2.61 2.66 5.52
C ASP A 254 -1.22 3.00 4.94
N PRO A 255 -0.61 2.10 4.14
CA PRO A 255 0.72 2.33 3.63
C PRO A 255 0.83 3.53 2.67
N LEU A 256 -0.23 3.86 1.92
CA LEU A 256 -0.21 5.01 1.01
C LEU A 256 -0.10 6.28 1.83
N VAL A 257 -1.03 6.52 2.76
CA VAL A 257 -1.02 7.72 3.62
C VAL A 257 0.22 7.74 4.52
N ALA A 258 0.58 6.60 5.13
CA ALA A 258 1.77 6.46 5.95
C ALA A 258 3.06 6.79 5.19
N SER A 259 3.19 6.43 3.91
CA SER A 259 4.38 6.76 3.13
C SER A 259 4.56 8.28 2.95
N GLY A 260 3.46 9.04 2.93
CA GLY A 260 3.47 10.50 2.89
C GLY A 260 3.83 11.13 4.25
N LYS A 261 3.53 10.48 5.37
CA LYS A 261 3.82 11.02 6.72
C LYS A 261 5.12 10.51 7.34
N LEU A 262 5.54 9.29 7.03
CA LEU A 262 6.65 8.59 7.69
C LEU A 262 7.78 8.21 6.74
N GLY A 263 7.54 8.31 5.42
CA GLY A 263 8.42 7.80 4.37
C GLY A 263 8.11 6.35 4.01
N LEU A 264 8.33 5.98 2.75
CA LEU A 264 7.93 4.69 2.19
C LEU A 264 8.54 3.49 2.93
N ILE A 265 9.84 3.52 3.23
CA ILE A 265 10.51 2.41 3.93
C ILE A 265 9.90 2.20 5.32
N THR A 266 9.63 3.29 6.04
CA THR A 266 9.02 3.23 7.38
C THR A 266 7.59 2.72 7.31
N ALA A 267 6.78 3.24 6.39
CA ALA A 267 5.40 2.77 6.17
C ALA A 267 5.36 1.26 5.90
N MET A 268 6.27 0.77 5.07
CA MET A 268 6.34 -0.65 4.70
C MET A 268 6.88 -1.54 5.82
N ARG A 269 7.70 -0.99 6.72
CA ARG A 269 8.09 -1.67 7.96
C ARG A 269 6.92 -1.75 8.94
N VAL A 270 6.10 -0.71 9.03
CA VAL A 270 4.90 -0.69 9.87
C VAL A 270 3.88 -1.70 9.34
N ASP A 271 3.65 -1.73 8.03
CA ASP A 271 2.81 -2.75 7.38
C ASP A 271 3.31 -4.18 7.67
N LEU A 272 4.63 -4.42 7.58
CA LEU A 272 5.22 -5.71 7.96
C LEU A 272 4.93 -6.09 9.42
N ARG A 273 4.98 -5.10 10.33
CA ARG A 273 4.69 -5.33 11.74
C ARG A 273 3.24 -5.74 11.95
N HIS A 274 2.29 -5.06 11.31
CA HIS A 274 0.87 -5.43 11.38
C HIS A 274 0.59 -6.79 10.75
N PHE A 275 1.30 -7.12 9.66
CA PHE A 275 1.20 -8.42 9.01
C PHE A 275 1.73 -9.58 9.89
N LEU A 276 2.87 -9.39 10.56
CA LEU A 276 3.48 -10.43 11.40
C LEU A 276 2.84 -10.56 12.80
N PHE A 277 2.30 -9.45 13.31
CA PHE A 277 1.71 -9.37 14.65
C PHE A 277 0.31 -8.74 14.56
N PRO A 278 -0.67 -9.47 13.99
CA PRO A 278 -2.03 -8.98 13.93
C PRO A 278 -2.57 -8.80 15.35
N LYS A 279 -3.14 -7.62 15.63
CA LYS A 279 -3.98 -7.40 16.82
C LYS A 279 -5.33 -8.06 16.52
N GLU A 280 -5.44 -9.37 16.77
CA GLU A 280 -6.71 -10.09 16.71
C GLU A 280 -7.35 -10.13 18.09
N VAL A 281 -8.64 -9.80 18.15
CA VAL A 281 -9.48 -10.12 19.30
C VAL A 281 -10.24 -11.37 18.89
N ASP A 282 -9.84 -12.52 19.44
CA ASP A 282 -10.58 -13.76 19.25
C ASP A 282 -11.93 -13.64 19.95
N ILE A 283 -12.99 -13.48 19.16
CA ILE A 283 -14.36 -13.46 19.65
C ILE A 283 -14.95 -14.83 19.27
N PRO A 284 -15.38 -15.66 20.23
CA PRO A 284 -16.11 -16.87 19.92
C PRO A 284 -17.36 -16.52 19.11
N THR A 285 -17.40 -16.93 17.84
CA THR A 285 -18.59 -16.82 17.01
C THR A 285 -19.52 -17.97 17.34
N GLU A 286 -20.47 -17.76 18.25
CA GLU A 286 -21.66 -18.60 18.27
C GLU A 286 -22.58 -18.19 17.11
N ASP A 287 -23.23 -19.16 16.46
CA ASP A 287 -24.24 -18.95 15.41
C ASP A 287 -25.54 -18.39 16.03
N THR A 288 -25.46 -17.23 16.66
CA THR A 288 -26.56 -16.66 17.45
C THR A 288 -26.93 -15.28 16.96
N LEU A 289 -27.30 -15.16 15.68
CA LEU A 289 -28.49 -14.35 15.43
C LEU A 289 -29.66 -15.27 15.75
N PRO A 290 -30.38 -15.06 16.86
CA PRO A 290 -31.56 -15.85 17.19
C PRO A 290 -32.46 -15.97 15.97
N GLU A 291 -33.07 -17.15 15.76
CA GLU A 291 -34.13 -17.33 14.76
C GLU A 291 -35.27 -16.29 14.94
N ASP A 292 -35.32 -15.67 16.12
CA ASP A 292 -36.25 -14.63 16.54
C ASP A 292 -35.97 -13.22 15.97
N ILE A 293 -34.88 -13.02 15.21
CA ILE A 293 -34.63 -11.80 14.41
C ILE A 293 -35.47 -11.80 13.11
N LEU A 294 -36.36 -12.77 12.93
CA LEU A 294 -37.53 -12.54 12.09
C LEU A 294 -38.27 -11.34 12.68
N ILE A 295 -38.39 -10.25 11.91
CA ILE A 295 -39.27 -9.12 12.22
C ILE A 295 -40.70 -9.69 12.26
N LYS A 296 -41.09 -10.34 13.37
CA LYS A 296 -42.48 -10.66 13.66
C LYS A 296 -43.14 -9.32 13.81
N GLU A 297 -44.07 -9.02 12.90
CA GLU A 297 -44.95 -7.89 13.09
C GLU A 297 -45.61 -8.08 14.45
N THR A 298 -45.32 -7.14 15.35
CA THR A 298 -45.98 -7.03 16.64
C THR A 298 -47.46 -6.93 16.32
N THR A 299 -48.19 -8.03 16.51
CA THR A 299 -49.64 -8.01 16.47
C THR A 299 -50.05 -7.00 17.51
N SER A 300 -50.79 -5.97 17.10
CA SER A 300 -51.36 -4.96 17.99
C SER A 300 -52.01 -5.66 19.17
N GLY A 301 -51.32 -5.63 20.32
CA GLY A 301 -51.83 -6.12 21.57
C GLY A 301 -52.97 -5.21 21.98
N SER A 302 -54.17 -5.73 21.83
CA SER A 302 -55.36 -5.34 22.58
C SER A 302 -55.02 -5.07 24.04
N GLN A 303 -55.18 -3.83 24.50
CA GLN A 303 -55.40 -3.56 25.91
C GLN A 303 -56.91 -3.37 26.14
N GLU A 304 -57.54 -4.43 26.64
CA GLU A 304 -58.71 -4.32 27.50
C GLU A 304 -58.27 -3.84 28.89
N GLY A 305 -59.05 -2.97 29.52
CA GLY A 305 -59.01 -2.80 30.99
C GLY A 305 -59.20 -1.38 31.55
N ILE A 306 -60.43 -0.85 31.42
CA ILE A 306 -61.23 -0.15 32.44
C ILE A 306 -60.55 0.93 33.32
N ASP A 307 -61.06 2.17 33.23
CA ASP A 307 -61.65 2.81 34.42
C ASP A 307 -62.75 3.82 34.06
N THR A 308 -63.91 3.60 34.67
CA THR A 308 -65.06 4.49 34.71
C THR A 308 -64.85 5.52 35.81
N ASP A 309 -64.90 6.81 35.50
CA ASP A 309 -65.64 7.73 36.37
C ASP A 309 -66.15 8.98 35.65
N SER A 310 -67.28 9.43 36.16
CA SER A 310 -68.18 10.47 35.72
C SER A 310 -67.71 11.89 36.08
N SER A 311 -67.93 12.87 35.20
CA SER A 311 -68.54 14.16 35.58
C SER A 311 -68.82 15.05 34.37
N ASP A 312 -69.88 15.83 34.58
CA ASP A 312 -70.72 16.62 33.70
C ASP A 312 -70.11 17.98 33.30
N SER A 313 -70.36 18.47 32.06
CA SER A 313 -70.83 19.85 31.76
C SER A 313 -70.77 20.24 30.26
N THR A 314 -71.96 20.45 29.69
CA THR A 314 -72.42 21.55 28.80
C THR A 314 -71.71 21.95 27.48
N GLU A 315 -72.44 21.74 26.38
CA GLU A 315 -72.66 22.51 25.13
C GLU A 315 -71.76 23.70 24.73
N ASP A 316 -71.23 23.68 23.47
CA ASP A 316 -71.66 24.54 22.33
C ASP A 316 -70.96 24.08 21.01
N PRO A 317 -71.63 24.03 19.81
CA PRO A 317 -71.08 23.45 18.59
C PRO A 317 -70.64 24.51 17.58
N SER A 318 -69.35 24.61 17.28
CA SER A 318 -68.84 25.04 15.95
C SER A 318 -67.32 25.23 15.96
N VAL A 319 -66.58 24.12 15.82
CA VAL A 319 -65.22 24.19 15.29
C VAL A 319 -65.11 23.10 14.24
N THR A 320 -65.06 23.50 12.97
CA THR A 320 -64.62 22.65 11.86
C THR A 320 -63.19 22.22 12.10
N VAL A 321 -63.03 21.06 12.75
CA VAL A 321 -61.76 20.35 12.86
C VAL A 321 -61.46 19.75 11.49
N ASN A 322 -60.50 20.34 10.79
CA ASN A 322 -59.79 19.68 9.71
C ASN A 322 -59.11 18.44 10.33
N PRO A 323 -59.34 17.21 9.84
CA PRO A 323 -58.68 16.05 10.43
C PRO A 323 -57.18 16.17 10.16
N GLU A 324 -56.44 16.49 11.21
CA GLU A 324 -55.00 16.30 11.27
C GLU A 324 -54.74 14.83 10.91
N PRO A 325 -53.86 14.53 9.94
CA PRO A 325 -53.61 13.15 9.57
C PRO A 325 -53.01 12.47 10.80
N THR A 326 -53.76 11.52 11.35
CA THR A 326 -53.33 10.69 12.48
C THR A 326 -52.07 9.95 12.05
N VAL A 327 -50.90 10.49 12.41
CA VAL A 327 -49.61 9.85 12.16
C VAL A 327 -49.62 8.54 12.93
N ALA A 328 -49.68 7.41 12.21
CA ALA A 328 -49.53 6.10 12.81
C ALA A 328 -48.23 6.09 13.64
N PRO A 329 -48.23 5.53 14.86
CA PRO A 329 -47.03 5.52 15.71
C PRO A 329 -45.88 4.88 14.94
N GLN A 330 -44.80 5.64 14.75
CA GLN A 330 -43.63 5.15 14.03
C GLN A 330 -42.98 4.01 14.82
N LYS A 331 -42.83 2.85 14.19
CA LYS A 331 -42.18 1.68 14.78
C LYS A 331 -40.67 1.86 14.70
N GLU A 332 -39.96 1.56 15.78
CA GLU A 332 -38.49 1.55 15.80
C GLU A 332 -37.95 0.27 15.16
N HIS A 333 -36.88 0.43 14.37
CA HIS A 333 -36.12 -0.66 13.76
C HIS A 333 -34.83 -0.86 14.57
N ALA A 334 -34.91 -1.74 15.56
CA ALA A 334 -33.79 -2.18 16.36
C ALA A 334 -33.75 -3.71 16.40
N PHE A 335 -32.56 -4.28 16.40
CA PHE A 335 -32.41 -5.69 16.75
C PHE A 335 -32.69 -5.87 18.24
N PRO A 336 -33.31 -6.99 18.67
CA PRO A 336 -33.58 -7.28 20.07
C PRO A 336 -32.31 -7.75 20.80
N ILE A 337 -31.25 -6.95 20.76
CA ILE A 337 -29.97 -7.21 21.41
C ILE A 337 -29.89 -6.34 22.67
N ASP A 338 -29.70 -6.98 23.83
CA ASP A 338 -29.56 -6.29 25.11
C ASP A 338 -28.10 -5.84 25.32
N PHE A 339 -27.74 -4.73 24.66
CA PHE A 339 -26.40 -4.16 24.78
C PHE A 339 -26.08 -3.65 26.19
N ALA A 340 -27.09 -3.29 26.98
CA ALA A 340 -26.89 -2.87 28.37
C ALA A 340 -26.32 -4.02 29.19
N THR A 341 -26.96 -5.20 29.15
CA THR A 341 -26.47 -6.40 29.85
C THR A 341 -25.08 -6.84 29.34
N ILE A 342 -24.85 -6.78 28.02
CA ILE A 342 -23.53 -7.08 27.45
C ILE A 342 -22.47 -6.13 28.02
N SER A 343 -22.75 -4.82 28.07
CA SER A 343 -21.79 -3.83 28.56
C SER A 343 -21.42 -3.99 30.05
N GLU A 344 -22.31 -4.55 30.87
CA GLU A 344 -22.06 -4.80 32.30
C GLU A 344 -21.25 -6.07 32.56
N SER A 345 -21.42 -7.09 31.72
CA SER A 345 -20.84 -8.43 31.92
C SER A 345 -19.60 -8.71 31.08
N GLU A 346 -19.37 -7.94 30.02
CA GLU A 346 -18.26 -8.16 29.09
C GLU A 346 -16.91 -7.73 29.69
N SER A 347 -16.02 -8.71 29.80
CA SER A 347 -14.66 -8.53 30.31
C SER A 347 -13.70 -7.94 29.28
N ASN A 348 -13.95 -8.16 27.98
CA ASN A 348 -13.16 -7.63 26.90
C ASN A 348 -13.49 -6.14 26.68
N ASP A 349 -12.51 -5.27 26.94
CA ASP A 349 -12.68 -3.82 26.83
C ASP A 349 -13.17 -3.37 25.45
N SER A 350 -12.75 -4.04 24.36
CA SER A 350 -13.16 -3.69 23.00
C SER A 350 -14.64 -4.00 22.78
N LEU A 351 -15.08 -5.21 23.15
CA LEU A 351 -16.47 -5.63 23.02
C LEU A 351 -17.40 -4.82 23.93
N ARG A 352 -16.97 -4.54 25.17
CA ARG A 352 -17.70 -3.68 26.09
C ARG A 352 -17.91 -2.28 25.51
N ASN A 353 -16.86 -1.68 24.94
CA ASN A 353 -16.96 -0.37 24.30
C ASN A 353 -17.86 -0.38 23.06
N MET A 354 -17.86 -1.47 22.27
CA MET A 354 -18.81 -1.63 21.17
C MET A 354 -20.25 -1.72 21.66
N ALA A 355 -20.52 -2.50 22.71
CA ALA A 355 -21.85 -2.61 23.30
C ALA A 355 -22.34 -1.26 23.84
N LEU A 356 -21.49 -0.53 24.55
CA LEU A 356 -21.79 0.83 25.01
C LEU A 356 -22.12 1.77 23.84
N TYR A 357 -21.32 1.73 22.77
CA TYR A 357 -21.57 2.52 21.57
C TYR A 357 -22.93 2.18 20.94
N PHE A 358 -23.21 0.91 20.66
CA PHE A 358 -24.47 0.51 20.02
C PHE A 358 -25.70 0.79 20.90
N ASN A 359 -25.56 0.72 22.22
CA ASN A 359 -26.63 1.06 23.16
C ASN A 359 -26.98 2.56 23.15
N ASP A 360 -26.05 3.43 22.74
CA ASP A 360 -26.24 4.88 22.69
C ASP A 360 -26.79 5.38 21.33
N ILE A 361 -26.84 4.50 20.31
CA ILE A 361 -27.36 4.86 18.98
C ILE A 361 -28.89 4.87 18.99
N GLU A 362 -29.49 6.00 18.58
CA GLU A 362 -30.95 6.09 18.38
C GLU A 362 -31.39 5.18 17.21
N PRO A 363 -32.36 4.26 17.42
CA PRO A 363 -32.89 3.42 16.38
C PRO A 363 -33.57 4.23 15.26
N SER A 364 -33.43 3.74 14.02
CA SER A 364 -34.20 4.30 12.91
C SER A 364 -35.70 4.02 13.09
N LYS A 365 -36.55 4.93 12.60
CA LYS A 365 -38.00 4.85 12.71
C LYS A 365 -38.63 4.54 11.36
N SER A 366 -39.77 3.84 11.36
CA SER A 366 -40.55 3.57 10.17
C SER A 366 -40.97 4.88 9.48
N ASN A 367 -40.90 4.91 8.16
CA ASN A 367 -41.30 6.01 7.31
C ASN A 367 -42.06 5.50 6.07
N ASP A 368 -42.46 6.40 5.17
CA ASP A 368 -43.22 6.07 3.96
C ASP A 368 -42.49 5.12 2.99
N GLN A 369 -41.18 4.94 3.14
CA GLN A 369 -40.37 4.00 2.32
C GLN A 369 -40.24 2.62 2.98
N THR A 370 -40.67 2.46 4.22
CA THR A 370 -40.52 1.20 4.96
C THR A 370 -41.43 0.14 4.37
N GLY A 371 -40.84 -0.97 3.90
CA GLY A 371 -41.57 -2.15 3.43
C GLY A 371 -42.15 -2.06 2.01
N ILE A 372 -41.89 -0.99 1.24
CA ILE A 372 -42.46 -0.82 -0.12
C ILE A 372 -42.05 -1.93 -1.12
N PHE A 373 -40.98 -2.67 -0.82
CA PHE A 373 -40.49 -3.82 -1.61
C PHE A 373 -40.62 -5.16 -0.88
N LYS A 374 -41.46 -5.27 0.16
CA LYS A 374 -41.66 -6.53 0.89
C LYS A 374 -42.17 -7.62 -0.05
N GLY A 375 -41.48 -8.76 -0.09
CA GLY A 375 -41.83 -9.92 -0.93
C GLY A 375 -41.35 -9.84 -2.38
N TYR A 376 -40.67 -8.76 -2.79
CA TYR A 376 -40.07 -8.66 -4.11
C TYR A 376 -38.77 -9.47 -4.17
N ASN A 377 -38.40 -9.94 -5.36
CA ASN A 377 -37.07 -10.50 -5.65
C ASN A 377 -35.99 -9.41 -5.53
N LEU A 378 -34.75 -9.79 -5.18
CA LEU A 378 -33.61 -8.87 -5.13
C LEU A 378 -32.52 -9.29 -6.14
N ILE A 379 -32.25 -8.43 -7.12
CA ILE A 379 -31.06 -8.53 -7.97
C ILE A 379 -30.06 -7.47 -7.51
N PHE A 380 -28.90 -7.90 -7.01
CA PHE A 380 -27.81 -7.03 -6.57
C PHE A 380 -26.65 -7.16 -7.55
N ILE A 381 -26.33 -6.06 -8.25
CA ILE A 381 -25.21 -5.98 -9.18
C ILE A 381 -24.12 -5.09 -8.59
N THR A 382 -22.94 -5.66 -8.36
CA THR A 382 -21.69 -4.90 -8.17
C THR A 382 -21.10 -4.62 -9.56
N ALA A 383 -21.29 -3.39 -10.03
CA ALA A 383 -20.83 -2.96 -11.35
C ALA A 383 -19.34 -2.54 -11.31
N GLU A 384 -18.47 -3.40 -11.83
CA GLU A 384 -17.01 -3.21 -11.89
C GLU A 384 -16.64 -1.91 -12.59
N SER A 385 -15.77 -1.13 -11.93
CA SER A 385 -15.25 0.16 -12.41
C SER A 385 -16.30 1.16 -12.93
N HIS A 386 -17.57 0.99 -12.55
CA HIS A 386 -18.65 1.86 -12.99
C HIS A 386 -18.54 3.26 -12.35
N SER A 387 -18.83 4.27 -13.15
CA SER A 387 -18.93 5.66 -12.73
C SER A 387 -20.22 6.23 -13.28
N ALA A 388 -20.89 7.13 -12.55
CA ALA A 388 -22.10 7.79 -13.02
C ALA A 388 -21.89 8.54 -14.36
N TYR A 389 -20.64 8.86 -14.70
CA TYR A 389 -20.26 9.48 -15.98
C TYR A 389 -20.15 8.49 -17.15
N SER A 390 -20.23 7.17 -16.92
CA SER A 390 -20.26 6.17 -17.99
C SER A 390 -21.67 5.89 -18.52
N ALA A 391 -22.70 6.42 -17.86
CA ALA A 391 -24.09 6.35 -18.30
C ALA A 391 -24.40 7.52 -19.24
N ASP A 392 -24.75 7.21 -20.49
CA ASP A 392 -24.99 8.17 -21.55
C ASP A 392 -26.24 7.77 -22.35
N PRO A 393 -27.17 8.70 -22.63
CA PRO A 393 -28.43 8.37 -23.30
C PRO A 393 -28.26 7.87 -24.74
N ASP A 394 -27.14 8.18 -25.41
CA ASP A 394 -26.88 7.79 -26.79
C ASP A 394 -25.93 6.58 -26.87
N VAL A 395 -24.90 6.53 -26.02
CA VAL A 395 -23.84 5.50 -26.06
C VAL A 395 -24.18 4.29 -25.19
N THR A 396 -24.77 4.49 -24.02
CA THR A 396 -25.14 3.43 -23.07
C THR A 396 -26.60 3.56 -22.60
N PRO A 397 -27.58 3.57 -23.54
CA PRO A 397 -28.97 3.95 -23.26
C PRO A 397 -29.64 3.09 -22.17
N THR A 398 -29.35 1.79 -22.12
CA THR A 398 -29.89 0.89 -21.10
C THR A 398 -29.35 1.24 -19.71
N LEU A 399 -28.04 1.48 -19.60
CA LEU A 399 -27.40 1.87 -18.33
C LEU A 399 -27.91 3.24 -17.86
N TRP A 400 -28.05 4.19 -18.80
CA TRP A 400 -28.66 5.49 -18.53
C TRP A 400 -30.10 5.35 -18.03
N ASN A 401 -30.91 4.51 -18.67
CA ASN A 401 -32.29 4.27 -18.26
C ASN A 401 -32.39 3.64 -16.87
N MET A 402 -31.53 2.65 -16.55
CA MET A 402 -31.44 2.05 -15.22
C MET A 402 -31.03 3.07 -14.16
N GLN A 403 -30.09 3.97 -14.48
CA GLN A 403 -29.59 4.98 -13.57
C GLN A 403 -30.60 6.11 -13.31
N GLU A 404 -31.32 6.59 -14.34
CA GLU A 404 -32.17 7.77 -14.23
C GLU A 404 -33.62 7.49 -13.83
N ASN A 405 -34.16 6.29 -14.11
CA ASN A 405 -35.58 5.98 -13.87
C ASN A 405 -35.85 5.17 -12.58
N GLY A 406 -34.84 5.00 -11.73
CA GLY A 406 -34.95 4.38 -10.40
C GLY A 406 -34.79 5.37 -9.25
N ILE A 407 -34.65 4.84 -8.02
CA ILE A 407 -34.21 5.63 -6.87
C ILE A 407 -32.73 5.95 -7.05
N LYS A 408 -32.41 7.21 -7.36
CA LYS A 408 -31.06 7.67 -7.65
C LYS A 408 -30.44 8.47 -6.51
N PHE A 409 -29.31 7.99 -5.98
CA PHE A 409 -28.48 8.73 -5.05
C PHE A 409 -27.48 9.62 -5.80
N LYS A 410 -27.70 10.93 -5.79
CA LYS A 410 -26.86 11.89 -6.55
C LYS A 410 -25.48 12.13 -5.94
N ASN A 411 -25.33 11.86 -4.65
CA ASN A 411 -24.11 12.12 -3.86
C ASN A 411 -23.61 10.81 -3.23
N PHE A 412 -23.52 9.75 -4.03
CA PHE A 412 -22.92 8.48 -3.63
C PHE A 412 -21.45 8.45 -4.03
N TYR A 413 -20.58 8.06 -3.09
CA TYR A 413 -19.13 8.03 -3.30
C TYR A 413 -18.59 6.68 -2.85
N ASN A 414 -17.81 6.03 -3.71
CA ASN A 414 -17.01 4.87 -3.35
C ASN A 414 -15.57 5.33 -3.05
N PRO A 415 -15.08 5.19 -1.80
CA PRO A 415 -13.69 5.47 -1.48
C PRO A 415 -12.73 4.56 -2.26
N VAL A 416 -11.49 5.02 -2.43
CA VAL A 416 -10.43 4.15 -2.93
C VAL A 416 -10.01 3.23 -1.81
N TRP A 417 -10.41 1.97 -1.89
CA TRP A 417 -10.03 0.93 -0.95
C TRP A 417 -8.71 0.26 -1.34
N GLY A 418 -8.04 -0.38 -0.37
CA GLY A 418 -6.72 -0.99 -0.56
C GLY A 418 -6.71 -2.08 -1.65
N VAL A 419 -7.78 -2.88 -1.73
CA VAL A 419 -7.95 -4.00 -2.66
C VAL A 419 -9.01 -3.68 -3.75
N SER A 420 -9.29 -2.40 -3.99
CA SER A 420 -10.22 -1.92 -5.03
C SER A 420 -11.56 -2.69 -5.07
N THR A 421 -11.75 -3.59 -6.03
CA THR A 421 -12.98 -4.37 -6.24
C THR A 421 -13.40 -5.15 -5.01
N SER A 422 -12.49 -5.94 -4.42
CA SER A 422 -12.85 -6.87 -3.33
C SER A 422 -13.31 -6.13 -2.07
N ASP A 423 -12.67 -5.01 -1.77
CA ASP A 423 -13.03 -4.17 -0.63
C ASP A 423 -14.28 -3.33 -0.89
N GLY A 424 -14.50 -2.89 -2.14
CA GLY A 424 -15.75 -2.23 -2.56
C GLY A 424 -16.93 -3.19 -2.46
N GLU A 425 -16.75 -4.43 -2.91
CA GLU A 425 -17.69 -5.54 -2.77
C GLU A 425 -17.99 -5.84 -1.29
N TYR A 426 -16.95 -5.95 -0.45
CA TYR A 426 -17.12 -6.11 1.00
C TYR A 426 -17.97 -5.00 1.60
N THR A 427 -17.68 -3.74 1.27
CA THR A 427 -18.44 -2.58 1.79
C THR A 427 -19.88 -2.62 1.30
N GLY A 428 -20.11 -2.91 0.02
CA GLY A 428 -21.44 -2.95 -0.58
C GLY A 428 -22.33 -4.06 0.00
N ILE A 429 -21.75 -5.22 0.30
CA ILE A 429 -22.50 -6.37 0.83
C ILE A 429 -22.73 -6.25 2.35
N THR A 430 -21.77 -5.69 3.09
CA THR A 430 -21.79 -5.74 4.57
C THR A 430 -22.17 -4.41 5.22
N GLY A 431 -22.04 -3.29 4.51
CA GLY A 431 -22.13 -1.96 5.09
C GLY A 431 -20.97 -1.59 6.02
N LEU A 432 -19.91 -2.42 6.08
CA LEU A 432 -18.75 -2.20 6.94
C LEU A 432 -17.54 -1.68 6.14
N ALA A 433 -16.71 -0.86 6.78
CA ALA A 433 -15.43 -0.46 6.20
C ALA A 433 -14.45 -1.65 6.19
N PRO A 434 -13.72 -1.87 5.09
CA PRO A 434 -12.70 -2.92 5.01
C PRO A 434 -11.52 -2.59 5.92
N LYS A 435 -10.88 -3.64 6.47
CA LYS A 435 -9.68 -3.47 7.30
C LYS A 435 -8.45 -3.21 6.41
N PRO A 436 -7.71 -2.11 6.64
CA PRO A 436 -6.53 -1.80 5.85
C PRO A 436 -5.44 -2.88 5.92
N GLY A 437 -4.84 -3.18 4.77
CA GLY A 437 -3.71 -4.10 4.63
C GLY A 437 -4.06 -5.59 4.63
N ILE A 438 -5.34 -5.96 4.67
CA ILE A 438 -5.83 -7.33 4.46
C ILE A 438 -6.88 -7.37 3.35
N TRP A 439 -7.17 -8.56 2.82
CA TRP A 439 -8.27 -8.76 1.88
C TRP A 439 -9.54 -9.09 2.67
N SER A 440 -10.32 -8.06 3.02
CA SER A 440 -11.41 -8.15 4.01
C SER A 440 -12.50 -9.14 3.61
N LEU A 441 -12.86 -9.20 2.32
CA LEU A 441 -13.87 -10.12 1.81
C LEU A 441 -13.42 -11.59 1.90
N SER A 442 -12.16 -11.87 1.59
CA SER A 442 -11.63 -13.24 1.72
C SER A 442 -11.61 -13.65 3.20
N LYS A 443 -11.13 -12.76 4.07
CA LYS A 443 -11.06 -13.01 5.51
C LYS A 443 -12.44 -13.07 6.19
N SER A 444 -13.47 -12.48 5.61
CA SER A 444 -14.81 -12.60 6.16
C SER A 444 -15.35 -14.02 6.10
N ALA A 445 -14.75 -14.95 5.35
CA ALA A 445 -15.09 -16.37 5.38
C ALA A 445 -14.86 -17.01 6.77
N GLU A 446 -14.02 -16.41 7.61
CA GLU A 446 -13.72 -16.85 8.98
C GLU A 446 -14.64 -16.19 10.03
N ASN A 447 -15.53 -15.27 9.61
CA ASN A 447 -16.41 -14.49 10.48
C ASN A 447 -17.87 -14.97 10.40
N ASN A 448 -18.67 -14.64 11.42
CA ASN A 448 -20.12 -14.75 11.33
C ASN A 448 -20.68 -13.59 10.47
N MET A 449 -21.17 -13.92 9.27
CA MET A 449 -21.70 -12.96 8.29
C MET A 449 -23.24 -12.96 8.27
N ALA A 450 -23.91 -13.26 9.39
CA ALA A 450 -25.35 -13.48 9.40
C ALA A 450 -26.23 -12.28 9.02
N LEU A 451 -25.68 -11.05 9.02
CA LEU A 451 -26.38 -9.81 8.62
C LEU A 451 -26.19 -9.44 7.14
N THR A 452 -25.56 -10.28 6.33
CA THR A 452 -25.44 -10.02 4.89
C THR A 452 -26.77 -10.25 4.18
N PRO A 453 -27.04 -9.58 3.04
CA PRO A 453 -28.27 -9.76 2.27
C PRO A 453 -28.59 -11.22 1.94
N GLY A 454 -27.60 -12.02 1.56
CA GLY A 454 -27.74 -13.47 1.32
C GLY A 454 -28.28 -14.19 2.55
N ASN A 455 -27.57 -14.10 3.68
CA ASN A 455 -27.98 -14.76 4.92
C ASN A 455 -29.36 -14.28 5.43
N MET A 456 -29.65 -12.98 5.33
CA MET A 456 -30.93 -12.43 5.78
C MET A 456 -32.10 -12.87 4.91
N LEU A 457 -31.97 -12.81 3.58
CA LEU A 457 -33.04 -13.21 2.66
C LEU A 457 -33.25 -14.73 2.66
N ARG A 458 -32.18 -15.53 2.81
CA ARG A 458 -32.29 -16.98 3.00
C ARG A 458 -33.15 -17.34 4.21
N ARG A 459 -32.99 -16.63 5.34
CA ARG A 459 -33.84 -16.82 6.54
C ARG A 459 -35.31 -16.44 6.29
N LEU A 460 -35.58 -15.59 5.30
CA LEU A 460 -36.94 -15.23 4.86
C LEU A 460 -37.49 -16.19 3.78
N GLY A 461 -36.76 -17.27 3.46
CA GLY A 461 -37.19 -18.30 2.50
C GLY A 461 -36.87 -17.99 1.05
N TYR A 462 -36.01 -17.00 0.77
CA TYR A 462 -35.55 -16.72 -0.58
C TYR A 462 -34.49 -17.75 -1.00
N THR A 463 -34.49 -18.15 -2.26
CA THR A 463 -33.33 -18.80 -2.86
C THR A 463 -32.22 -17.78 -3.08
N THR A 464 -30.97 -18.16 -2.82
CA THR A 464 -29.84 -17.23 -2.87
C THR A 464 -28.74 -17.75 -3.78
N SER A 465 -28.37 -16.96 -4.79
CA SER A 465 -27.35 -17.37 -5.76
C SER A 465 -26.46 -16.21 -6.17
N ALA A 466 -25.21 -16.50 -6.48
CA ALA A 466 -24.20 -15.53 -6.85
C ALA A 466 -23.39 -15.97 -8.07
N TRP A 467 -23.07 -15.01 -8.95
CA TRP A 467 -22.27 -15.22 -10.15
C TRP A 467 -21.13 -14.22 -10.28
N HIS A 468 -20.02 -14.71 -10.81
CA HIS A 468 -18.90 -13.89 -11.27
C HIS A 468 -18.34 -14.47 -12.55
N ASN A 469 -18.18 -13.66 -13.59
CA ASN A 469 -17.70 -14.12 -14.90
C ASN A 469 -16.19 -14.35 -14.99
N HIS A 470 -15.47 -14.20 -13.88
CA HIS A 470 -14.06 -14.57 -13.80
C HIS A 470 -13.85 -15.85 -12.97
N THR A 471 -12.59 -16.27 -12.82
CA THR A 471 -12.21 -17.50 -12.10
C THR A 471 -12.84 -17.51 -10.70
N TYR A 472 -13.54 -18.58 -10.34
CA TYR A 472 -14.31 -18.64 -9.09
C TYR A 472 -13.48 -18.48 -7.81
N THR A 473 -12.18 -18.77 -7.84
CA THR A 473 -11.27 -18.57 -6.69
C THR A 473 -10.66 -17.18 -6.62
N TYR A 474 -10.97 -16.29 -7.57
CA TYR A 474 -10.41 -14.93 -7.57
C TYR A 474 -10.82 -14.18 -6.30
N TYR A 475 -9.85 -13.53 -5.62
CA TYR A 475 -10.03 -12.98 -4.26
C TYR A 475 -10.59 -13.95 -3.19
N GLY A 476 -10.50 -15.27 -3.37
CA GLY A 476 -11.04 -16.25 -2.42
C GLY A 476 -12.57 -16.24 -2.34
N ARG A 477 -13.26 -15.94 -3.45
CA ARG A 477 -14.73 -15.92 -3.50
C ARG A 477 -15.37 -17.29 -3.29
N ASP A 478 -14.65 -18.36 -3.60
CA ASP A 478 -15.04 -19.75 -3.35
C ASP A 478 -15.31 -20.03 -1.87
N VAL A 479 -14.64 -19.31 -0.96
CA VAL A 479 -14.89 -19.44 0.49
C VAL A 479 -15.73 -18.29 1.05
N SER A 480 -15.62 -17.08 0.52
CA SER A 480 -16.38 -15.95 1.04
C SER A 480 -17.86 -16.02 0.67
N HIS A 481 -18.20 -16.31 -0.58
CA HIS A 481 -19.59 -16.22 -1.06
C HIS A 481 -20.52 -17.27 -0.41
N PRO A 482 -20.11 -18.53 -0.20
CA PRO A 482 -20.91 -19.44 0.61
C PRO A 482 -21.18 -18.89 2.03
N ASN A 483 -20.19 -18.26 2.67
CA ASN A 483 -20.35 -17.68 4.00
C ASN A 483 -21.25 -16.43 4.02
N LEU A 484 -21.29 -15.66 2.92
CA LEU A 484 -22.21 -14.52 2.74
C LEU A 484 -23.68 -14.96 2.59
N GLY A 485 -23.94 -16.26 2.54
CA GLY A 485 -25.28 -16.83 2.52
C GLY A 485 -25.84 -17.03 1.13
N TYR A 486 -24.99 -17.33 0.15
CA TYR A 486 -25.41 -17.77 -1.19
C TYR A 486 -25.38 -19.30 -1.27
N ASP A 487 -26.51 -19.92 -1.55
CA ASP A 487 -26.66 -21.38 -1.69
C ASP A 487 -25.90 -21.93 -2.90
N SER A 488 -25.77 -21.11 -3.95
CA SER A 488 -25.00 -21.40 -5.16
C SER A 488 -24.07 -20.23 -5.47
N TYR A 489 -22.76 -20.47 -5.51
CA TYR A 489 -21.80 -19.52 -6.07
C TYR A 489 -21.15 -20.13 -7.31
N LYS A 490 -21.27 -19.44 -8.45
CA LYS A 490 -20.74 -19.89 -9.73
C LYS A 490 -19.80 -18.87 -10.34
N GLY A 491 -18.74 -19.38 -10.95
CA GLY A 491 -17.83 -18.58 -11.76
C GLY A 491 -17.09 -19.43 -12.78
N LEU A 492 -16.18 -18.82 -13.54
CA LEU A 492 -15.39 -19.55 -14.52
C LEU A 492 -14.63 -20.69 -13.83
N GLY A 493 -14.88 -21.92 -14.27
CA GLY A 493 -14.31 -23.14 -13.67
C GLY A 493 -15.11 -23.70 -12.48
N ASN A 494 -16.29 -23.14 -12.18
CA ASN A 494 -17.23 -23.64 -11.18
C ASN A 494 -18.68 -23.33 -11.58
N GLY A 495 -19.24 -24.10 -12.50
CA GLY A 495 -20.68 -24.07 -12.85
C GLY A 495 -21.15 -22.91 -13.74
N LEU A 496 -20.30 -21.91 -14.02
CA LEU A 496 -20.56 -20.89 -15.04
C LEU A 496 -19.62 -21.09 -16.24
N GLU A 497 -20.18 -21.54 -17.35
CA GLU A 497 -19.45 -21.90 -18.58
C GLU A 497 -19.31 -20.70 -19.53
N VAL A 498 -18.69 -19.61 -19.05
CA VAL A 498 -18.36 -18.44 -19.89
C VAL A 498 -17.06 -18.66 -20.67
N LYS A 499 -16.89 -17.95 -21.79
CA LYS A 499 -15.67 -18.03 -22.58
C LYS A 499 -14.51 -17.39 -21.82
N LYS A 500 -13.40 -18.13 -21.68
CA LYS A 500 -12.16 -17.59 -21.10
C LYS A 500 -11.50 -16.56 -22.02
N THR A 501 -11.80 -15.29 -21.79
CA THR A 501 -11.17 -14.11 -22.43
C THR A 501 -10.79 -13.10 -21.36
N TRP A 502 -10.01 -12.08 -21.72
CA TRP A 502 -9.78 -10.95 -20.82
C TRP A 502 -10.11 -9.64 -21.57
N PRO A 503 -11.06 -8.84 -21.06
CA PRO A 503 -12.00 -9.16 -19.98
C PRO A 503 -13.03 -10.25 -20.37
N GLU A 504 -13.69 -10.88 -19.39
CA GLU A 504 -14.82 -11.78 -19.59
C GLU A 504 -16.16 -11.03 -19.75
N SER A 505 -17.03 -11.52 -20.64
CA SER A 505 -18.27 -10.83 -21.03
C SER A 505 -19.34 -10.87 -19.92
N ASP A 506 -19.83 -9.70 -19.52
CA ASP A 506 -20.97 -9.58 -18.59
C ASP A 506 -22.28 -10.09 -19.21
N LEU A 507 -22.46 -9.86 -20.52
CA LEU A 507 -23.66 -10.30 -21.23
C LEU A 507 -23.78 -11.83 -21.21
N GLU A 508 -22.67 -12.53 -21.45
CA GLU A 508 -22.63 -14.00 -21.45
C GLU A 508 -23.00 -14.57 -20.07
N MET A 509 -22.52 -13.95 -18.99
CA MET A 509 -22.91 -14.35 -17.63
C MET A 509 -24.41 -14.16 -17.38
N MET A 510 -24.99 -13.05 -17.82
CA MET A 510 -26.42 -12.80 -17.65
C MET A 510 -27.26 -13.81 -18.45
N GLU A 511 -26.89 -14.08 -19.71
CA GLU A 511 -27.58 -15.05 -20.56
C GLU A 511 -27.54 -16.47 -19.99
N LEU A 512 -26.40 -16.88 -19.43
CA LEU A 512 -26.24 -18.22 -18.86
C LEU A 512 -26.87 -18.41 -17.47
N SER A 513 -27.12 -17.32 -16.74
CA SER A 513 -27.67 -17.37 -15.37
C SER A 513 -29.17 -17.09 -15.30
N TYR A 514 -29.75 -16.38 -16.27
CA TYR A 514 -31.13 -15.88 -16.23
C TYR A 514 -32.17 -16.95 -15.90
N ASP A 515 -32.18 -18.04 -16.68
CA ASP A 515 -33.16 -19.11 -16.47
C ASP A 515 -32.97 -19.78 -15.11
N GLU A 516 -31.74 -19.88 -14.60
CA GLU A 516 -31.45 -20.57 -13.34
C GLU A 516 -32.06 -19.85 -12.14
N PHE A 517 -31.82 -18.55 -11.97
CA PHE A 517 -32.29 -17.82 -10.79
C PHE A 517 -33.78 -17.48 -10.84
N THR A 518 -34.38 -17.43 -12.03
CA THR A 518 -35.80 -17.12 -12.20
C THR A 518 -36.73 -18.33 -12.03
N ASN A 519 -36.17 -19.54 -11.91
CA ASN A 519 -36.96 -20.77 -11.74
C ASN A 519 -37.72 -20.86 -10.40
N THR A 520 -37.31 -20.12 -9.38
CA THR A 520 -37.91 -20.20 -8.04
C THR A 520 -38.02 -18.82 -7.44
N GLU A 521 -39.23 -18.41 -7.08
CA GLU A 521 -39.50 -17.16 -6.40
C GLU A 521 -39.98 -17.41 -4.96
N PRO A 522 -39.63 -16.54 -3.99
CA PRO A 522 -38.80 -15.35 -4.17
C PRO A 522 -37.30 -15.69 -4.23
N PHE A 523 -36.51 -14.88 -4.94
CA PHE A 523 -35.06 -15.07 -5.09
C PHE A 523 -34.23 -13.83 -4.78
N HIS A 524 -32.99 -14.08 -4.39
CA HIS A 524 -31.89 -13.12 -4.37
C HIS A 524 -30.77 -13.58 -5.30
N ALA A 525 -30.49 -12.79 -6.34
CA ALA A 525 -29.38 -13.02 -7.26
C ALA A 525 -28.32 -11.92 -7.09
N TYR A 526 -27.07 -12.31 -6.89
CA TYR A 526 -25.92 -11.41 -6.81
C TYR A 526 -25.00 -11.57 -8.03
N PHE A 527 -24.54 -10.45 -8.59
CA PHE A 527 -23.66 -10.42 -9.75
C PHE A 527 -22.46 -9.52 -9.49
N MET A 528 -21.25 -10.07 -9.66
CA MET A 528 -20.00 -9.32 -9.75
C MET A 528 -19.53 -9.29 -11.19
N THR A 529 -19.51 -8.10 -11.80
CA THR A 529 -19.19 -7.93 -13.23
C THR A 529 -17.67 -7.79 -13.49
N VAL A 530 -17.26 -7.77 -14.77
CA VAL A 530 -15.87 -7.52 -15.24
C VAL A 530 -15.89 -6.69 -16.54
N SER A 531 -16.59 -7.24 -17.55
CA SER A 531 -16.91 -6.76 -18.91
C SER A 531 -15.81 -6.72 -19.96
#